data_AF-A0A2U1EZJ0-F1
#
_entry.id   AF-A0A2U1EZJ0-F1
#
_cell.length_a   1.000
_cell.length_b   1.000
_cell.length_c   1.000
_cell.angle_alpha   90.00
_cell.angle_beta   90.00
_cell.angle_gamma   90.00
#
_symmetry.space_group_name_H-M   'P 1'
#
loop_
_entity.id
_entity.type
_entity.pdbx_description
1 polymer ?
#
loop_
_entity_poly.entity_id
_entity_poly.type
_entity_poly.pdbx_seq_one_letter_code
_entity_poly.pdbx_strand_id
1 'polypeptide(L)'
;MTTVQDTVPQPVAVGAEMAALRRFHRDTTWSGTITAGAMGPGSPAMTATGSGTHTLIQDGRWVVGDYRQEQYLLDGTPAVSWQLHWVAGWDPARGEYRATLADCYGHAAVMAGHIAGDRLVFESIGEPAVRLRLTWDLESDGGITWRNEVRVEGGEWSLVEEYRCTPVTDAPAGHSALNDAVRRFNKHALNPLMRYLAGRRHWYASRLGHVGRRSGRAYTTPLVARPVPGGFALPLPYGSDVDWCRNLLAAGRGVLTSDGVSYEVRSPRTVPADEVVGHLTPTWQRLLGGVPEFVVVTAGRAGDEAGSEPGP
;
A
#
# COMPACT_ATOMS: atom_id res chain seq x y z
N MET A 1 28.73 -3.30 -48.47
CA MET A 1 28.82 -2.62 -47.16
C MET A 1 27.43 -2.08 -46.85
N THR A 2 26.70 -2.75 -45.97
CA THR A 2 25.34 -2.35 -45.57
C THR A 2 25.48 -1.43 -44.36
N THR A 3 25.05 -0.18 -44.51
CA THR A 3 25.27 0.88 -43.52
C THR A 3 24.42 0.63 -42.27
N VAL A 4 25.09 0.55 -41.12
CA VAL A 4 24.50 0.44 -39.78
C VAL A 4 23.90 1.79 -39.40
N GLN A 5 22.71 2.14 -39.92
CA GLN A 5 21.98 3.36 -39.54
C GLN A 5 20.56 3.10 -38.99
N ASP A 6 20.08 1.86 -38.95
CA ASP A 6 18.69 1.53 -38.60
C ASP A 6 18.44 1.02 -37.15
N THR A 7 19.33 1.29 -36.19
CA THR A 7 19.20 0.66 -34.84
C THR A 7 19.37 1.61 -33.65
N VAL A 8 18.98 2.89 -33.79
CA VAL A 8 18.77 3.75 -32.62
C VAL A 8 17.27 3.81 -32.32
N PRO A 9 16.78 3.19 -31.22
CA PRO A 9 15.40 3.35 -30.79
C PRO A 9 15.09 4.83 -30.57
N GLN A 10 14.19 5.39 -31.38
CA GLN A 10 13.70 6.75 -31.19
C GLN A 10 12.67 6.80 -30.07
N PRO A 11 12.64 7.85 -29.24
CA PRO A 11 11.57 8.04 -28.27
C PRO A 11 10.21 8.08 -28.96
N VAL A 12 9.30 7.21 -28.52
CA VAL A 12 7.92 7.14 -29.03
C VAL A 12 7.28 8.53 -28.94
N ALA A 13 6.67 9.03 -30.02
CA ALA A 13 5.95 10.30 -30.00
C ALA A 13 4.66 10.20 -29.17
N VAL A 14 4.21 11.31 -28.58
CA VAL A 14 2.90 11.36 -27.92
C VAL A 14 1.80 11.28 -28.98
N GLY A 15 1.07 10.16 -28.99
CA GLY A 15 0.01 9.87 -29.95
C GLY A 15 -1.40 10.14 -29.44
N ALA A 16 -2.39 9.74 -30.24
CA ALA A 16 -3.82 9.86 -29.93
C ALA A 16 -4.21 9.09 -28.66
N GLU A 17 -3.45 8.05 -28.32
CA GLU A 17 -3.63 7.19 -27.15
C GLU A 17 -3.41 7.97 -25.86
N MET A 18 -2.38 8.82 -25.80
CA MET A 18 -2.17 9.69 -24.64
C MET A 18 -3.24 10.78 -24.54
N ALA A 19 -3.72 11.30 -25.67
CA ALA A 19 -4.85 12.23 -25.65
C ALA A 19 -6.13 11.55 -25.10
N ALA A 20 -6.37 10.29 -25.47
CA ALA A 20 -7.47 9.49 -24.93
C ALA A 20 -7.31 9.22 -23.42
N LEU A 21 -6.12 8.79 -22.98
CA LEU A 21 -5.84 8.50 -21.57
C LEU A 21 -6.04 9.72 -20.65
N ARG A 22 -5.66 10.91 -21.11
CA ARG A 22 -5.77 12.16 -20.34
C ARG A 22 -7.20 12.53 -19.97
N ARG A 23 -8.21 12.09 -20.74
CA ARG A 23 -9.64 12.35 -20.45
C ARG A 23 -10.04 11.84 -19.06
N PHE A 24 -9.38 10.77 -18.60
CA PHE A 24 -9.62 10.09 -17.32
C PHE A 24 -8.74 10.58 -16.16
N HIS A 25 -7.77 11.45 -16.42
CA HIS A 25 -6.79 11.89 -15.44
C HIS A 25 -6.80 13.41 -15.31
N ARG A 26 -7.80 13.88 -14.56
CA ARG A 26 -7.97 15.29 -14.19
C ARG A 26 -7.93 15.40 -12.67
N ASP A 27 -7.39 16.52 -12.20
CA ASP A 27 -7.42 16.86 -10.79
C ASP A 27 -8.85 16.74 -10.27
N THR A 28 -9.01 16.01 -9.17
CA THR A 28 -10.32 15.58 -8.72
C THR A 28 -10.40 15.46 -7.20
N THR A 29 -11.61 15.60 -6.68
CA THR A 29 -11.96 15.26 -5.30
C THR A 29 -13.10 14.26 -5.30
N TRP A 30 -13.20 13.49 -4.23
CA TRP A 30 -14.31 12.56 -4.03
C TRP A 30 -14.66 12.44 -2.55
N SER A 31 -15.89 11.99 -2.34
CA SER A 31 -16.40 11.52 -1.06
C SER A 31 -17.23 10.27 -1.30
N GLY A 32 -17.18 9.30 -0.40
CA GLY A 32 -18.01 8.11 -0.52
C GLY A 32 -17.91 7.16 0.66
N THR A 33 -18.35 5.92 0.44
CA THR A 33 -18.35 4.87 1.45
C THR A 33 -17.50 3.69 1.01
N ILE A 34 -16.83 3.07 1.96
CA ILE A 34 -16.12 1.81 1.80
C ILE A 34 -16.97 0.73 2.44
N THR A 35 -17.23 -0.35 1.72
CA THR A 35 -18.08 -1.43 2.23
C THR A 35 -17.40 -2.20 3.35
N ALA A 36 -18.20 -2.76 4.26
CA ALA A 36 -17.66 -3.65 5.29
C ALA A 36 -17.00 -4.87 4.64
N GLY A 37 -15.83 -5.27 5.11
CA GLY A 37 -15.03 -6.34 4.52
C GLY A 37 -14.15 -5.95 3.34
N ALA A 38 -14.30 -4.73 2.77
CA ALA A 38 -13.56 -4.29 1.59
C ALA A 38 -12.04 -4.26 1.79
N MET A 39 -11.59 -3.89 2.98
CA MET A 39 -10.17 -3.88 3.34
C MET A 39 -9.69 -5.25 3.84
N GLY A 40 -10.57 -6.27 3.81
CA GLY A 40 -10.34 -7.61 4.33
C GLY A 40 -11.43 -8.04 5.32
N PRO A 41 -11.59 -9.37 5.55
CA PRO A 41 -12.63 -9.90 6.41
C PRO A 41 -12.71 -9.21 7.79
N GLY A 42 -13.90 -8.72 8.15
CA GLY A 42 -14.14 -8.06 9.43
C GLY A 42 -13.73 -6.58 9.50
N SER A 43 -13.31 -5.96 8.39
CA SER A 43 -13.18 -4.49 8.35
C SER A 43 -14.56 -3.83 8.44
N PRO A 44 -14.72 -2.77 9.26
CA PRO A 44 -15.99 -2.05 9.33
C PRO A 44 -16.25 -1.28 8.03
N ALA A 45 -17.51 -0.92 7.80
CA ALA A 45 -17.82 0.10 6.81
C ALA A 45 -17.24 1.46 7.25
N MET A 46 -16.81 2.25 6.28
CA MET A 46 -16.17 3.56 6.52
C MET A 46 -16.71 4.59 5.54
N THR A 47 -16.56 5.87 5.88
CA THR A 47 -16.64 6.96 4.91
C THR A 47 -15.23 7.35 4.48
N ALA A 48 -15.11 7.90 3.28
CA ALA A 48 -13.85 8.35 2.73
C ALA A 48 -14.02 9.73 2.07
N THR A 49 -13.01 10.57 2.21
CA THR A 49 -12.83 11.80 1.45
C THR A 49 -11.43 11.82 0.87
N GLY A 50 -11.29 12.17 -0.39
CA GLY A 50 -9.99 12.13 -1.04
C GLY A 50 -9.83 13.11 -2.18
N SER A 51 -8.60 13.20 -2.66
CA SER A 51 -8.21 14.01 -3.80
C SER A 51 -7.10 13.37 -4.60
N GLY A 52 -7.07 13.70 -5.89
CA GLY A 52 -6.08 13.25 -6.85
C GLY A 52 -5.59 14.44 -7.67
N THR A 53 -4.29 14.52 -7.89
CA THR A 53 -3.66 15.52 -8.76
C THR A 53 -2.87 14.83 -9.86
N HIS A 54 -2.89 15.37 -11.07
CA HIS A 54 -2.26 14.77 -12.24
C HIS A 54 -1.27 15.71 -12.90
N THR A 55 -0.11 15.17 -13.27
CA THR A 55 0.90 15.89 -14.04
C THR A 55 1.35 15.05 -15.24
N LEU A 56 1.86 15.73 -16.25
CA LEU A 56 2.44 15.12 -17.43
C LEU A 56 3.96 15.15 -17.32
N ILE A 57 4.61 14.03 -17.59
CA ILE A 57 6.08 13.93 -17.59
C ILE A 57 6.59 13.45 -18.95
N GLN A 58 7.89 13.69 -19.20
CA GLN A 58 8.60 13.24 -20.41
C GLN A 58 7.87 13.66 -21.70
N ASP A 59 7.57 14.96 -21.79
CA ASP A 59 6.79 15.61 -22.87
C ASP A 59 5.36 15.09 -23.01
N GLY A 60 4.80 14.54 -21.94
CA GLY A 60 3.42 14.06 -21.89
C GLY A 60 3.23 12.63 -22.39
N ARG A 61 4.30 11.83 -22.37
CA ARG A 61 4.29 10.38 -22.60
C ARG A 61 3.70 9.59 -21.44
N TRP A 62 3.77 10.16 -20.24
CA TRP A 62 3.18 9.56 -19.06
C TRP A 62 2.35 10.57 -18.30
N VAL A 63 1.26 10.08 -17.75
CA VAL A 63 0.48 10.74 -16.70
C VAL A 63 0.99 10.24 -15.36
N VAL A 64 1.30 11.16 -14.45
CA VAL A 64 1.61 10.88 -13.06
C VAL A 64 0.46 11.36 -12.20
N GLY A 65 -0.10 10.48 -11.38
CA GLY A 65 -1.16 10.80 -10.43
C GLY A 65 -0.66 10.67 -8.99
N ASP A 66 -0.94 11.66 -8.16
CA ASP A 66 -0.75 11.61 -6.72
C ASP A 66 -2.12 11.67 -6.03
N TYR A 67 -2.41 10.67 -5.19
CA TYR A 67 -3.71 10.51 -4.56
C TYR A 67 -3.58 10.49 -3.04
N ARG A 68 -4.56 11.08 -2.36
CA ARG A 68 -4.72 11.02 -0.90
C ARG A 68 -6.17 10.74 -0.54
N GLN A 69 -6.37 9.96 0.50
CA GLN A 69 -7.69 9.67 1.04
C GLN A 69 -7.65 9.57 2.55
N GLU A 70 -8.52 10.31 3.21
CA GLU A 70 -8.82 10.14 4.62
C GLU A 70 -10.09 9.31 4.75
N GLN A 71 -10.07 8.33 5.65
CA GLN A 71 -11.17 7.43 5.94
C GLN A 71 -11.58 7.58 7.39
N TYR A 72 -12.87 7.47 7.66
CA TYR A 72 -13.46 7.60 8.98
C TYR A 72 -14.42 6.43 9.23
N LEU A 73 -14.51 5.97 10.47
CA LEU A 73 -15.61 5.12 10.89
C LEU A 73 -16.93 5.90 10.76
N LEU A 74 -18.06 5.19 10.74
CA LEU A 74 -19.38 5.80 10.59
C LEU A 74 -19.75 6.76 11.74
N ASP A 75 -19.08 6.66 12.90
CA ASP A 75 -19.22 7.58 14.03
C ASP A 75 -18.33 8.84 13.91
N GLY A 76 -17.61 9.01 12.80
CA GLY A 76 -16.70 10.12 12.55
C GLY A 76 -15.29 9.93 13.10
N THR A 77 -14.99 8.80 13.73
CA THR A 77 -13.63 8.52 14.24
C THR A 77 -12.65 8.37 13.08
N PRO A 78 -11.51 9.09 13.08
CA PRO A 78 -10.47 8.92 12.06
C PRO A 78 -9.94 7.48 12.01
N ALA A 79 -10.00 6.88 10.83
CA ALA A 79 -9.73 5.47 10.62
C ALA A 79 -8.43 5.21 9.84
N VAL A 80 -8.26 5.82 8.68
CA VAL A 80 -7.12 5.60 7.76
C VAL A 80 -6.75 6.87 7.01
N SER A 81 -5.45 7.19 6.94
CA SER A 81 -4.90 8.09 5.91
C SER A 81 -4.16 7.23 4.88
N TRP A 82 -4.60 7.29 3.62
CA TRP A 82 -4.07 6.51 2.50
C TRP A 82 -3.48 7.44 1.44
N GLN A 83 -2.39 7.01 0.82
CA GLN A 83 -1.72 7.74 -0.24
C GLN A 83 -1.25 6.77 -1.31
N LEU A 84 -1.37 7.18 -2.59
CA LEU A 84 -0.92 6.39 -3.73
C LEU A 84 -0.28 7.28 -4.79
N HIS A 85 0.78 6.74 -5.39
CA HIS A 85 1.43 7.28 -6.57
C HIS A 85 1.13 6.38 -7.77
N TRP A 86 0.79 6.97 -8.89
CA TRP A 86 0.35 6.32 -10.12
C TRP A 86 1.14 6.86 -11.29
N VAL A 87 1.59 5.99 -12.19
CA VAL A 87 2.19 6.40 -13.46
C VAL A 87 1.58 5.57 -14.57
N ALA A 88 0.90 6.20 -15.54
CA ALA A 88 0.26 5.52 -16.66
C ALA A 88 0.62 6.12 -18.01
N GLY A 89 0.68 5.27 -19.04
CA GLY A 89 1.04 5.67 -20.39
C GLY A 89 0.74 4.58 -21.42
N TRP A 90 1.05 4.88 -22.68
CA TRP A 90 0.87 3.97 -23.80
C TRP A 90 2.14 3.16 -24.07
N ASP A 91 2.02 1.83 -24.15
CA ASP A 91 3.09 0.94 -24.61
C ASP A 91 2.86 0.56 -26.08
N PRO A 92 3.50 1.23 -27.05
CA PRO A 92 3.26 0.97 -28.47
C PRO A 92 3.78 -0.39 -28.92
N ALA A 93 4.77 -0.97 -28.22
CA ALA A 93 5.30 -2.29 -28.57
C ALA A 93 4.29 -3.39 -28.26
N ARG A 94 3.36 -3.13 -27.33
CA ARG A 94 2.30 -4.05 -26.93
C ARG A 94 0.91 -3.63 -27.41
N GLY A 95 0.74 -2.39 -27.86
CA GLY A 95 -0.55 -1.88 -28.28
C GLY A 95 -1.55 -1.80 -27.11
N GLU A 96 -1.07 -1.52 -25.90
CA GLU A 96 -1.91 -1.42 -24.70
C GLU A 96 -1.46 -0.30 -23.76
N TYR A 97 -2.34 0.14 -22.87
CA TYR A 97 -1.95 1.05 -21.81
C TYR A 97 -1.24 0.28 -20.70
N ARG A 98 -0.28 0.93 -20.06
CA ARG A 98 0.42 0.43 -18.87
C ARG A 98 0.28 1.40 -17.74
N ALA A 99 0.17 0.86 -16.54
CA ALA A 99 0.28 1.64 -15.33
C ALA A 99 1.15 0.96 -14.28
N THR A 100 1.78 1.77 -13.46
CA THR A 100 2.43 1.35 -12.23
C THR A 100 1.82 2.12 -11.07
N LEU A 101 1.68 1.45 -9.93
CA LEU A 101 1.21 2.08 -8.71
C LEU A 101 2.10 1.71 -7.54
N ALA A 102 2.18 2.61 -6.57
CA ALA A 102 2.79 2.39 -5.27
C ALA A 102 2.00 3.13 -4.20
N ASP A 103 1.68 2.47 -3.08
CA ASP A 103 0.92 3.09 -2.00
C ASP A 103 1.67 3.12 -0.65
N CYS A 104 1.11 3.86 0.32
CA CYS A 104 1.69 4.00 1.65
C CYS A 104 1.60 2.74 2.52
N TYR A 105 0.95 1.67 2.03
CA TYR A 105 1.00 0.35 2.65
C TYR A 105 2.13 -0.52 2.09
N GLY A 106 2.92 0.00 1.15
CA GLY A 106 4.00 -0.72 0.50
C GLY A 106 3.48 -1.67 -0.59
N HIS A 107 2.23 -1.52 -1.04
CA HIS A 107 1.75 -2.21 -2.21
C HIS A 107 2.35 -1.55 -3.46
N ALA A 108 2.90 -2.36 -4.35
CA ALA A 108 3.37 -1.92 -5.65
C ALA A 108 2.95 -2.93 -6.72
N ALA A 109 2.44 -2.44 -7.84
CA ALA A 109 1.95 -3.28 -8.91
C ALA A 109 2.15 -2.64 -10.30
N VAL A 110 2.13 -3.50 -11.32
CA VAL A 110 2.07 -3.12 -12.73
C VAL A 110 0.77 -3.65 -13.32
N MET A 111 0.11 -2.83 -14.13
CA MET A 111 -1.22 -3.10 -14.67
C MET A 111 -1.25 -2.95 -16.20
N ALA A 112 -2.10 -3.75 -16.84
CA ALA A 112 -2.46 -3.64 -18.25
C ALA A 112 -3.78 -2.87 -18.37
N GLY A 113 -3.90 -1.97 -19.34
CA GLY A 113 -5.12 -1.20 -19.50
C GLY A 113 -5.58 -1.05 -20.93
N HIS A 114 -6.87 -0.78 -21.06
CA HIS A 114 -7.55 -0.53 -22.32
C HIS A 114 -8.60 0.56 -22.15
N ILE A 115 -8.89 1.27 -23.24
CA ILE A 115 -9.96 2.27 -23.30
C ILE A 115 -10.99 1.78 -24.32
N ALA A 116 -12.26 1.77 -23.93
CA ALA A 116 -13.40 1.49 -24.78
C ALA A 116 -14.42 2.63 -24.62
N GLY A 117 -14.40 3.57 -25.56
CA GLY A 117 -15.25 4.77 -25.51
C GLY A 117 -14.93 5.64 -24.29
N ASP A 118 -15.89 5.72 -23.38
CA ASP A 118 -15.85 6.52 -22.15
C ASP A 118 -15.48 5.68 -20.91
N ARG A 119 -15.00 4.45 -21.11
CA ARG A 119 -14.53 3.56 -20.06
C ARG A 119 -13.04 3.27 -20.22
N LEU A 120 -12.27 3.50 -19.17
CA LEU A 120 -10.88 3.08 -19.01
C LEU A 120 -10.82 1.99 -17.95
N VAL A 121 -10.14 0.88 -18.24
CA VAL A 121 -9.93 -0.21 -17.29
C VAL A 121 -8.45 -0.52 -17.20
N PHE A 122 -7.94 -0.69 -15.98
CA PHE A 122 -6.65 -1.29 -15.69
C PHE A 122 -6.83 -2.57 -14.85
N GLU A 123 -6.13 -3.63 -15.20
CA GLU A 123 -6.10 -4.89 -14.45
C GLU A 123 -4.67 -5.32 -14.10
N SER A 124 -4.51 -6.01 -12.97
CA SER A 124 -3.23 -6.64 -12.60
C SER A 124 -2.73 -7.57 -13.70
N ILE A 125 -1.43 -7.48 -14.02
CA ILE A 125 -0.78 -8.38 -14.97
C ILE A 125 -0.49 -9.74 -14.29
N GLY A 126 -0.75 -10.83 -15.03
CA GLY A 126 -0.51 -12.19 -14.56
C GLY A 126 -1.59 -12.69 -13.60
N GLU A 127 -1.23 -13.67 -12.77
CA GLU A 127 -2.14 -14.30 -11.81
C GLU A 127 -1.59 -14.23 -10.37
N PRO A 128 -1.44 -13.01 -9.79
CA PRO A 128 -1.16 -12.87 -8.37
C PRO A 128 -2.34 -13.38 -7.54
N ALA A 129 -2.08 -13.77 -6.28
CA ALA A 129 -3.11 -14.23 -5.34
C ALA A 129 -4.23 -13.19 -5.13
N VAL A 130 -3.89 -11.91 -5.23
CA VAL A 130 -4.84 -10.79 -5.22
C VAL A 130 -4.72 -10.04 -6.53
N ARG A 131 -5.79 -10.03 -7.32
CA ARG A 131 -5.90 -9.25 -8.55
C ARG A 131 -6.78 -8.04 -8.33
N LEU A 132 -6.38 -6.92 -8.93
CA LEU A 132 -7.11 -5.67 -8.92
C LEU A 132 -7.64 -5.38 -10.33
N ARG A 133 -8.83 -4.80 -10.38
CA ARG A 133 -9.39 -4.14 -11.55
C ARG A 133 -9.82 -2.75 -11.12
N LEU A 134 -9.25 -1.75 -11.75
CA LEU A 134 -9.59 -0.35 -11.57
C LEU A 134 -10.33 0.13 -12.81
N THR A 135 -11.49 0.72 -12.63
CA THR A 135 -12.33 1.22 -13.74
C THR A 135 -12.62 2.69 -13.54
N TRP A 136 -12.49 3.47 -14.61
CA TRP A 136 -12.89 4.87 -14.70
C TRP A 136 -13.97 4.97 -15.77
N ASP A 137 -15.18 5.35 -15.36
CA ASP A 137 -16.29 5.67 -16.25
C ASP A 137 -16.43 7.19 -16.34
N LEU A 138 -16.13 7.76 -17.51
CA LEU A 138 -16.27 9.17 -17.76
C LEU A 138 -17.75 9.54 -17.91
N GLU A 139 -18.16 10.58 -17.19
CA GLU A 139 -19.52 11.08 -17.19
C GLU A 139 -19.68 12.31 -18.07
N SER A 140 -20.92 12.60 -18.48
CA SER A 140 -21.24 13.70 -19.40
C SER A 140 -20.95 15.09 -18.83
N ASP A 141 -21.00 15.26 -17.51
CA ASP A 141 -20.63 16.49 -16.79
C ASP A 141 -19.12 16.58 -16.54
N GLY A 142 -18.34 15.63 -17.05
CA GLY A 142 -16.92 15.50 -16.79
C GLY A 142 -16.61 14.84 -15.45
N GLY A 143 -17.59 14.39 -14.67
CA GLY A 143 -17.36 13.49 -13.54
C GLY A 143 -16.68 12.19 -13.97
N ILE A 144 -16.13 11.46 -13.01
CA ILE A 144 -15.67 10.09 -13.21
C ILE A 144 -16.25 9.21 -12.12
N THR A 145 -16.97 8.16 -12.50
CA THR A 145 -17.24 7.06 -11.57
C THR A 145 -16.03 6.14 -11.56
N TRP A 146 -15.32 6.11 -10.43
CA TRP A 146 -14.16 5.27 -10.22
C TRP A 146 -14.53 4.05 -9.38
N ARG A 147 -14.08 2.86 -9.81
CA ARG A 147 -14.34 1.59 -9.15
C ARG A 147 -13.05 0.82 -8.93
N ASN A 148 -12.94 0.20 -7.76
CA ASN A 148 -11.90 -0.76 -7.43
C ASN A 148 -12.53 -2.11 -7.11
N GLU A 149 -12.16 -3.12 -7.87
CA GLU A 149 -12.64 -4.48 -7.72
C GLU A 149 -11.46 -5.41 -7.44
N VAL A 150 -11.68 -6.39 -6.58
CA VAL A 150 -10.67 -7.38 -6.19
C VAL A 150 -11.14 -8.80 -6.51
N ARG A 151 -10.20 -9.64 -6.92
CA ARG A 151 -10.36 -11.09 -7.03
C ARG A 151 -9.26 -11.78 -6.25
N VAL A 152 -9.65 -12.65 -5.30
CA VAL A 152 -8.72 -13.45 -4.50
C VAL A 152 -8.71 -14.88 -5.03
N GLU A 153 -7.52 -15.41 -5.35
CA GLU A 153 -7.23 -16.82 -5.68
C GLU A 153 -8.36 -17.59 -6.38
N GLY A 154 -8.64 -17.27 -7.64
CA GLY A 154 -9.63 -18.00 -8.45
C GLY A 154 -11.09 -17.79 -8.03
N GLY A 155 -11.35 -16.97 -7.01
CA GLY A 155 -12.69 -16.54 -6.62
C GLY A 155 -13.32 -15.56 -7.62
N GLU A 156 -14.49 -15.02 -7.25
CA GLU A 156 -15.21 -14.03 -8.05
C GLU A 156 -14.65 -12.62 -7.86
N TRP A 157 -14.86 -11.76 -8.87
CA TRP A 157 -14.61 -10.34 -8.72
C TRP A 157 -15.63 -9.73 -7.75
N SER A 158 -15.15 -8.91 -6.83
CA SER A 158 -15.96 -8.24 -5.83
C SER A 158 -15.61 -6.76 -5.76
N LEU A 159 -16.63 -5.91 -5.64
CA LEU A 159 -16.44 -4.46 -5.48
C LEU A 159 -15.90 -4.14 -4.09
N VAL A 160 -14.80 -3.40 -4.05
CA VAL A 160 -14.16 -2.91 -2.83
C VAL A 160 -14.74 -1.54 -2.48
N GLU A 161 -14.66 -0.62 -3.44
CA GLU A 161 -15.02 0.78 -3.29
C GLU A 161 -15.44 1.37 -4.65
N GLU A 162 -16.36 2.32 -4.59
CA GLU A 162 -16.84 3.08 -5.73
C GLU A 162 -17.01 4.54 -5.31
N TYR A 163 -16.47 5.45 -6.11
CA TYR A 163 -16.51 6.88 -5.86
C TYR A 163 -16.91 7.64 -7.10
N ARG A 164 -17.74 8.68 -6.92
CA ARG A 164 -17.87 9.73 -7.92
C ARG A 164 -16.78 10.78 -7.68
N CYS A 165 -15.80 10.79 -8.58
CA CYS A 165 -14.71 11.76 -8.64
C CYS A 165 -15.18 13.01 -9.40
N THR A 166 -15.19 14.15 -8.72
CA THR A 166 -15.60 15.44 -9.28
C THR A 166 -14.36 16.22 -9.72
N PRO A 167 -14.28 16.72 -10.97
CA PRO A 167 -13.17 17.53 -11.42
C PRO A 167 -13.05 18.82 -10.60
N VAL A 168 -11.82 19.22 -10.30
CA VAL A 168 -11.53 20.53 -9.71
C VAL A 168 -11.41 21.54 -10.86
N THR A 169 -12.35 22.49 -10.95
CA THR A 169 -12.44 23.42 -12.08
C THR A 169 -11.67 24.74 -11.92
N ASP A 170 -11.09 25.03 -10.75
CA ASP A 170 -10.29 26.24 -10.53
C ASP A 170 -9.21 26.00 -9.46
N ALA A 171 -7.95 25.89 -9.86
CA ALA A 171 -6.81 26.05 -8.96
C ALA A 171 -5.93 27.20 -9.51
N PRO A 172 -5.64 28.25 -8.73
CA PRO A 172 -4.72 29.29 -9.18
C PRO A 172 -3.35 28.68 -9.49
N ALA A 173 -2.71 29.16 -10.56
CA ALA A 173 -1.38 28.75 -10.99
C ALA A 173 -0.35 28.94 -9.86
N GLY A 174 -0.13 27.89 -9.06
CA GLY A 174 0.73 27.90 -7.89
C GLY A 174 1.13 26.48 -7.46
N HIS A 175 1.38 25.60 -8.44
CA HIS A 175 1.63 24.17 -8.29
C HIS A 175 2.97 23.78 -7.62
N SER A 176 3.71 24.71 -7.00
CA SER A 176 5.00 24.41 -6.34
C SER A 176 4.98 24.47 -4.82
N ALA A 177 4.11 25.26 -4.18
CA ALA A 177 4.12 25.43 -2.72
C ALA A 177 3.42 24.31 -1.95
N LEU A 178 2.42 23.64 -2.56
CA LEU A 178 1.71 22.49 -1.97
C LEU A 178 2.58 21.22 -1.91
N ASN A 179 3.46 21.01 -2.90
CA ASN A 179 4.35 19.85 -2.97
C ASN A 179 5.38 19.82 -1.82
N ASP A 180 5.77 20.99 -1.32
CA ASP A 180 6.72 21.13 -0.21
C ASP A 180 6.09 20.91 1.16
N ALA A 181 4.80 21.22 1.32
CA ALA A 181 4.02 20.90 2.51
C ALA A 181 3.70 19.39 2.56
N VAL A 182 3.43 18.79 1.40
CA VAL A 182 3.22 17.36 1.18
C VAL A 182 4.45 16.52 1.58
N ARG A 183 5.66 16.95 1.21
CA ARG A 183 6.90 16.28 1.66
C ARG A 183 7.11 16.35 3.18
N ARG A 184 6.59 17.39 3.85
CA ARG A 184 6.81 17.65 5.29
C ARG A 184 5.78 16.97 6.20
N PHE A 185 4.55 16.76 5.73
CA PHE A 185 3.50 16.11 6.54
C PHE A 185 3.62 14.58 6.60
N ASN A 186 4.45 13.99 5.73
CA ASN A 186 4.79 12.56 5.65
C ASN A 186 5.43 11.97 6.93
N LYS A 187 5.68 12.79 7.96
CA LYS A 187 6.40 12.36 9.16
C LYS A 187 5.53 11.72 10.25
N HIS A 188 4.23 12.05 10.43
CA HIS A 188 3.58 11.84 11.74
C HIS A 188 2.14 11.25 11.79
N ALA A 189 1.58 10.68 10.72
CA ALA A 189 0.23 10.09 10.81
C ALA A 189 0.25 8.64 11.35
N LEU A 190 0.24 8.49 12.68
CA LEU A 190 -0.03 7.23 13.38
C LEU A 190 -1.52 6.89 13.27
N ASN A 191 -1.84 5.90 12.44
CA ASN A 191 -3.19 5.52 12.09
C ASN A 191 -3.94 4.80 13.24
N PRO A 192 -4.99 5.40 13.86
CA PRO A 192 -5.61 4.87 15.08
C PRO A 192 -6.30 3.51 14.93
N LEU A 193 -6.94 3.22 13.79
CA LEU A 193 -7.65 1.96 13.53
C LEU A 193 -6.70 0.79 13.21
N MET A 194 -5.52 1.08 12.64
CA MET A 194 -4.49 0.05 12.44
C MET A 194 -4.10 -0.60 13.78
N ARG A 195 -4.14 0.15 14.89
CA ARG A 195 -3.91 -0.40 16.23
C ARG A 195 -4.98 -1.39 16.66
N TYR A 196 -6.21 -1.34 16.14
CA TYR A 196 -7.34 -2.17 16.56
C TYR A 196 -7.50 -3.45 15.71
N LEU A 197 -7.22 -3.36 14.40
CA LEU A 197 -7.40 -4.48 13.46
C LEU A 197 -6.18 -5.39 13.32
N ALA A 198 -4.98 -4.90 13.67
CA ALA A 198 -3.76 -5.70 13.59
C ALA A 198 -3.87 -6.98 14.43
N GLY A 199 -3.35 -8.08 13.88
CA GLY A 199 -3.30 -9.39 14.56
C GLY A 199 -4.55 -10.26 14.46
N ARG A 200 -5.57 -9.91 13.66
CA ARG A 200 -6.71 -10.82 13.35
C ARG A 200 -6.37 -11.80 12.23
N ARG A 201 -7.11 -12.92 12.16
CA ARG A 201 -6.96 -13.93 11.10
C ARG A 201 -7.14 -13.28 9.73
N HIS A 202 -6.21 -13.48 8.80
CA HIS A 202 -6.27 -13.03 7.39
C HIS A 202 -6.00 -11.53 7.14
N TRP A 203 -5.41 -10.81 8.11
CA TRP A 203 -4.92 -9.44 7.93
C TRP A 203 -3.41 -9.40 7.65
N TYR A 204 -2.94 -8.54 6.74
CA TYR A 204 -1.52 -8.49 6.35
C TYR A 204 -0.59 -7.90 7.44
N ALA A 205 -1.15 -7.19 8.42
CA ALA A 205 -0.41 -6.57 9.54
C ALA A 205 -0.62 -7.30 10.89
N SER A 206 0.48 -7.67 11.53
CA SER A 206 0.54 -8.14 12.89
C SER A 206 0.50 -6.97 13.89
N ARG A 207 0.08 -7.24 15.12
CA ARG A 207 -0.01 -6.27 16.22
C ARG A 207 1.12 -6.47 17.18
N LEU A 208 2.01 -5.49 17.31
CA LEU A 208 3.09 -5.52 18.30
C LEU A 208 2.73 -4.66 19.51
N GLY A 209 2.58 -5.29 20.67
CA GLY A 209 2.60 -4.66 21.98
C GLY A 209 4.03 -4.44 22.46
N HIS A 210 4.37 -3.20 22.82
CA HIS A 210 5.67 -2.82 23.38
C HIS A 210 5.51 -1.76 24.48
N VAL A 211 6.55 -1.56 25.29
CA VAL A 211 6.57 -0.59 26.38
C VAL A 211 7.49 0.57 26.03
N GLY A 212 7.01 1.80 26.18
CA GLY A 212 7.81 3.00 25.92
C GLY A 212 9.03 3.08 26.82
N ARG A 213 10.23 3.07 26.25
CA ARG A 213 11.50 3.08 27.02
C ARG A 213 11.67 4.33 27.93
N ARG A 214 11.03 5.44 27.57
CA ARG A 214 11.06 6.71 28.32
C ARG A 214 9.83 6.93 29.19
N SER A 215 8.65 6.52 28.71
CA SER A 215 7.37 6.80 29.36
C SER A 215 6.85 5.64 30.22
N GLY A 216 7.40 4.43 30.08
CA GLY A 216 6.91 3.21 30.71
C GLY A 216 5.50 2.78 30.25
N ARG A 217 4.88 3.50 29.32
CA ARG A 217 3.49 3.26 28.90
C ARG A 217 3.44 2.11 27.88
N ALA A 218 2.38 1.29 27.95
CA ALA A 218 2.10 0.29 26.94
C ALA A 218 1.63 0.95 25.64
N TYR A 219 2.22 0.52 24.52
CA TYR A 219 1.91 0.94 23.17
C TYR A 219 1.60 -0.27 22.29
N THR A 220 0.83 -0.01 21.25
CA THR A 220 0.50 -1.00 20.22
C THR A 220 0.83 -0.44 18.86
N THR A 221 1.64 -1.18 18.11
CA THR A 221 2.06 -0.80 16.75
C THR A 221 1.63 -1.88 15.75
N PRO A 222 0.86 -1.51 14.73
CA PRO A 222 0.56 -2.37 13.59
C PRO A 222 1.76 -2.40 12.65
N LEU A 223 2.20 -3.59 12.26
CA LEU A 223 3.35 -3.79 11.39
C LEU A 223 3.26 -5.12 10.66
N VAL A 224 4.01 -5.28 9.58
CA VAL A 224 4.16 -6.61 8.95
C VAL A 224 5.05 -7.47 9.86
N ALA A 225 4.65 -8.69 10.18
CA ALA A 225 5.56 -9.68 10.75
C ALA A 225 5.51 -10.96 9.92
N ARG A 226 6.68 -11.49 9.60
CA ARG A 226 6.82 -12.71 8.80
C ARG A 226 7.48 -13.81 9.61
N PRO A 227 6.92 -15.03 9.61
CA PRO A 227 7.52 -16.14 10.33
C PRO A 227 8.89 -16.44 9.73
N VAL A 228 9.88 -16.64 10.59
CA VAL A 228 11.23 -17.13 10.28
C VAL A 228 11.57 -18.26 11.26
N PRO A 229 12.59 -19.09 11.00
CA PRO A 229 12.97 -20.13 11.95
C PRO A 229 13.18 -19.55 13.37
N GLY A 230 12.42 -20.07 14.34
CA GLY A 230 12.50 -19.65 15.74
C GLY A 230 11.72 -18.39 16.13
N GLY A 231 11.04 -17.70 15.20
CA GLY A 231 10.17 -16.58 15.55
C GLY A 231 9.71 -15.74 14.36
N PHE A 232 9.94 -14.42 14.42
CA PHE A 232 9.44 -13.49 13.41
C PHE A 232 10.50 -12.48 12.96
N ALA A 233 10.43 -12.11 11.69
CA ALA A 233 11.12 -10.96 11.12
C ALA A 233 10.13 -9.81 10.86
N LEU A 234 10.50 -8.63 11.32
CA LEU A 234 9.72 -7.39 11.25
C LEU A 234 10.51 -6.41 10.37
N PRO A 235 10.04 -6.04 9.17
CA PRO A 235 10.78 -5.16 8.27
C PRO A 235 10.89 -3.73 8.83
N LEU A 236 12.04 -3.10 8.61
CA LEU A 236 12.33 -1.70 8.93
C LEU A 236 12.49 -0.86 7.65
N PRO A 237 11.42 -0.57 6.90
CA PRO A 237 11.52 0.23 5.68
C PRO A 237 12.04 1.65 5.93
N TYR A 238 11.89 2.15 7.17
CA TYR A 238 12.33 3.46 7.62
C TYR A 238 13.54 3.41 8.58
N GLY A 239 14.20 2.25 8.69
CA GLY A 239 15.36 2.03 9.56
C GLY A 239 15.03 1.81 11.04
N SER A 240 16.07 1.52 11.83
CA SER A 240 15.97 1.18 13.26
C SER A 240 15.58 2.33 14.20
N ASP A 241 15.44 3.55 13.67
CA ASP A 241 15.20 4.76 14.46
C ASP A 241 13.75 4.98 14.90
N VAL A 242 12.84 4.13 14.41
CA VAL A 242 11.43 4.13 14.78
C VAL A 242 11.21 3.74 16.25
N ASP A 243 10.28 4.42 16.91
CA ASP A 243 10.13 4.30 18.37
C ASP A 243 9.71 2.89 18.82
N TRP A 244 8.89 2.18 18.06
CA TRP A 244 8.51 0.80 18.42
C TRP A 244 9.73 -0.14 18.41
N CYS A 245 10.66 0.05 17.47
CA CYS A 245 11.88 -0.76 17.37
C CYS A 245 12.78 -0.48 18.57
N ARG A 246 13.06 0.80 18.84
CA ARG A 246 13.85 1.22 20.00
C ARG A 246 13.25 0.79 21.33
N ASN A 247 11.92 0.82 21.45
CA ASN A 247 11.21 0.38 22.64
C ASN A 247 11.29 -1.14 22.82
N LEU A 248 11.11 -1.90 21.74
CA LEU A 248 11.20 -3.36 21.76
C LEU A 248 12.63 -3.80 22.11
N LEU A 249 13.65 -3.21 21.47
CA LEU A 249 15.06 -3.45 21.76
C LEU A 249 15.41 -3.12 23.22
N ALA A 250 14.93 -2.00 23.75
CA ALA A 250 15.19 -1.61 25.13
C ALA A 250 14.48 -2.51 26.16
N ALA A 251 13.26 -2.96 25.86
CA ALA A 251 12.50 -3.84 26.75
C ALA A 251 12.96 -5.30 26.67
N GLY A 252 13.60 -5.69 25.57
CA GLY A 252 14.02 -7.06 25.25
C GLY A 252 12.86 -8.03 24.99
N ARG A 253 11.62 -7.56 25.06
CA ARG A 253 10.40 -8.37 24.92
C ARG A 253 9.19 -7.56 24.48
N GLY A 254 8.19 -8.26 23.96
CA GLY A 254 6.89 -7.72 23.60
C GLY A 254 5.86 -8.82 23.36
N VAL A 255 4.67 -8.44 22.90
CA VAL A 255 3.63 -9.40 22.50
C VAL A 255 3.28 -9.14 21.05
N LEU A 256 3.45 -10.14 20.19
CA LEU A 256 3.09 -10.06 18.79
C LEU A 256 1.82 -10.89 18.55
N THR A 257 0.73 -10.25 18.15
CA THR A 257 -0.45 -10.96 17.65
C THR A 257 -0.38 -11.03 16.13
N SER A 258 -0.34 -12.24 15.57
CA SER A 258 -0.29 -12.49 14.13
C SER A 258 -1.27 -13.61 13.77
N ASP A 259 -2.10 -13.38 12.75
CA ASP A 259 -3.14 -14.30 12.28
C ASP A 259 -4.07 -14.82 13.41
N GLY A 260 -4.44 -13.95 14.34
CA GLY A 260 -5.30 -14.28 15.49
C GLY A 260 -4.57 -14.93 16.68
N VAL A 261 -3.26 -15.23 16.55
CA VAL A 261 -2.47 -15.91 17.59
C VAL A 261 -1.50 -14.93 18.24
N SER A 262 -1.48 -14.88 19.57
CA SER A 262 -0.52 -14.06 20.33
C SER A 262 0.72 -14.86 20.71
N TYR A 263 1.87 -14.28 20.41
CA TYR A 263 3.20 -14.80 20.71
C TYR A 263 3.90 -13.86 21.66
N GLU A 264 4.51 -14.40 22.70
CA GLU A 264 5.50 -13.64 23.45
C GLU A 264 6.77 -13.60 22.61
N VAL A 265 7.20 -12.38 22.27
CA VAL A 265 8.40 -12.16 21.48
C VAL A 265 9.53 -11.69 22.39
N ARG A 266 10.70 -12.31 22.25
CA ARG A 266 11.89 -12.07 23.08
C ARG A 266 13.12 -11.88 22.19
N SER A 267 14.22 -11.43 22.80
CA SER A 267 15.53 -11.30 22.16
C SER A 267 15.51 -10.54 20.82
N PRO A 268 14.91 -9.34 20.76
CA PRO A 268 14.90 -8.54 19.54
C PRO A 268 16.32 -8.13 19.14
N ARG A 269 16.68 -8.38 17.87
CA ARG A 269 17.93 -7.90 17.28
C ARG A 269 17.68 -7.32 15.89
N THR A 270 18.37 -6.25 15.56
CA THR A 270 18.40 -5.70 14.20
C THR A 270 19.36 -6.50 13.34
N VAL A 271 18.95 -6.83 12.12
CA VAL A 271 19.74 -7.60 11.16
C VAL A 271 19.62 -6.99 9.76
N PRO A 272 20.66 -7.08 8.93
CA PRO A 272 20.55 -6.74 7.52
C PRO A 272 19.59 -7.70 6.79
N ALA A 273 19.03 -7.24 5.68
CA ALA A 273 18.01 -7.97 4.94
C ALA A 273 18.48 -9.33 4.39
N ASP A 274 19.74 -9.45 4.01
CA ASP A 274 20.35 -10.66 3.48
C ASP A 274 20.28 -11.86 4.46
N GLU A 275 20.35 -11.60 5.78
CA GLU A 275 20.17 -12.63 6.82
C GLU A 275 18.73 -13.18 6.89
N VAL A 276 17.74 -12.44 6.36
CA VAL A 276 16.31 -12.78 6.51
C VAL A 276 15.68 -13.22 5.19
N VAL A 277 16.08 -12.61 4.08
CA VAL A 277 15.45 -12.80 2.76
C VAL A 277 15.40 -14.29 2.38
N GLY A 278 16.44 -15.07 2.67
CA GLY A 278 16.47 -16.51 2.40
C GLY A 278 15.42 -17.35 3.15
N HIS A 279 14.85 -16.83 4.23
CA HIS A 279 13.84 -17.50 5.05
C HIS A 279 12.40 -17.06 4.73
N LEU A 280 12.24 -16.01 3.91
CA LEU A 280 10.93 -15.53 3.48
C LEU A 280 10.41 -16.35 2.29
N THR A 281 9.08 -16.39 2.11
CA THR A 281 8.51 -16.99 0.90
C THR A 281 8.88 -16.14 -0.33
N PRO A 282 8.90 -16.71 -1.55
CA PRO A 282 9.27 -15.97 -2.77
C PRO A 282 8.47 -14.69 -3.00
N THR A 283 7.19 -14.68 -2.59
CA THR A 283 6.33 -13.50 -2.63
C THR A 283 6.84 -12.38 -1.71
N TRP A 284 7.23 -12.72 -0.48
CA TRP A 284 7.74 -11.75 0.49
C TRP A 284 9.18 -11.32 0.23
N GLN A 285 9.99 -12.17 -0.40
CA GLN A 285 11.31 -11.78 -0.92
C GLN A 285 11.18 -10.65 -1.96
N ARG A 286 10.19 -10.74 -2.86
CA ARG A 286 9.93 -9.68 -3.85
C ARG A 286 9.36 -8.42 -3.22
N LEU A 287 8.40 -8.56 -2.31
CA LEU A 287 7.75 -7.40 -1.66
C LEU A 287 8.65 -6.65 -0.68
N LEU A 288 9.58 -7.35 -0.01
CA LEU A 288 10.46 -6.75 1.01
C LEU A 288 11.92 -6.63 0.56
N GLY A 289 12.24 -6.94 -0.70
CA GLY A 289 13.61 -6.91 -1.22
C GLY A 289 14.26 -5.52 -1.24
N GLY A 290 13.48 -4.44 -1.10
CA GLY A 290 13.98 -3.06 -0.96
C GLY A 290 14.13 -2.59 0.49
N VAL A 291 13.78 -3.43 1.48
CA VAL A 291 13.93 -3.09 2.90
C VAL A 291 15.37 -3.37 3.33
N PRO A 292 16.10 -2.40 3.89
CA PRO A 292 17.53 -2.58 4.20
C PRO A 292 17.77 -3.45 5.44
N GLU A 293 16.85 -3.41 6.41
CA GLU A 293 17.04 -4.01 7.74
C GLU A 293 15.74 -4.58 8.29
N PHE A 294 15.86 -5.55 9.19
CA PHE A 294 14.77 -6.19 9.90
C PHE A 294 15.06 -6.24 11.40
N VAL A 295 14.01 -6.31 12.21
CA VAL A 295 14.11 -6.82 13.57
C VAL A 295 13.74 -8.29 13.55
N VAL A 296 14.61 -9.15 14.06
CA VAL A 296 14.29 -10.56 14.30
C VAL A 296 14.03 -10.75 15.79
N VAL A 297 12.97 -11.48 16.10
CA VAL A 297 12.58 -11.86 17.46
C VAL A 297 12.38 -13.36 17.55
N THR A 298 12.72 -13.94 18.70
CA THR A 298 12.29 -15.30 19.03
C THR A 298 10.85 -15.27 19.53
N ALA A 299 10.04 -16.28 19.23
CA ALA A 299 8.62 -16.29 19.59
C ALA A 299 8.17 -17.61 20.24
N GLY A 300 7.49 -17.51 21.38
CA GLY A 300 6.76 -18.62 22.02
C GLY A 300 5.26 -18.31 22.05
N ARG A 301 4.38 -19.32 21.97
CA ARG A 301 2.92 -19.07 22.12
C ARG A 301 2.64 -18.57 23.53
N ALA A 302 1.88 -17.49 23.65
CA ALA A 302 1.44 -16.98 24.94
C ALA A 302 0.44 -17.99 25.55
N GLY A 303 0.90 -18.83 26.48
CA GLY A 303 0.11 -19.87 27.14
C GLY A 303 0.84 -21.16 27.52
N ASP A 304 2.04 -21.42 27.00
CA ASP A 304 2.81 -22.65 27.28
C ASP A 304 3.86 -22.50 28.41
N GLU A 305 3.51 -21.82 29.51
CA GLU A 305 4.29 -21.89 30.76
C GLU A 305 3.38 -22.35 31.92
N ALA A 306 3.07 -23.64 31.93
CA ALA A 306 2.75 -24.39 33.14
C ALA A 306 3.12 -25.87 32.92
N GLY A 307 4.37 -26.23 33.22
CA GLY A 307 4.76 -27.64 33.30
C GLY A 307 6.21 -27.92 32.96
N SER A 308 7.14 -27.48 33.81
CA SER A 308 8.46 -28.10 33.97
C SER A 308 9.10 -27.53 35.25
N GLU A 309 8.69 -28.04 36.42
CA GLU A 309 9.55 -27.97 37.61
C GLU A 309 10.51 -29.19 37.60
N PRO A 310 11.79 -29.00 37.97
CA PRO A 310 12.76 -30.09 38.03
C PRO A 310 12.61 -30.81 39.37
N GLY A 311 12.35 -32.12 39.33
CA GLY A 311 12.41 -32.97 40.52
C GLY A 311 13.85 -33.48 40.76
N PRO A 312 14.32 -33.54 42.02
CA PRO A 312 15.52 -34.31 42.39
C PRO A 312 15.27 -35.82 42.30
#